data_AF-A0A9E5DCF1-F1
#
_entry.id   AF-A0A9E5DCF1-F1
#
_cell.length_a   1.000
_cell.length_b   1.000
_cell.length_c   1.000
_cell.angle_alpha   90.00
_cell.angle_beta   90.00
_cell.angle_gamma   90.00
#
_symmetry.space_group_name_H-M   'P 1'
#
loop_
_entity.id
_entity.type
_entity.pdbx_description
1 polymer ?
#
loop_
_entity_poly.entity_id
_entity_poly.type
_entity_poly.pdbx_seq_one_letter_code
_entity_poly.pdbx_strand_id
1 'polypeptide(L)'
;MKIVSIGSGTGGNPSLSRAAVTLQSEGIDVELFSYTSEDVDGDERSFQQMLNHVKEADLILLILHGGIPYFKKFPRLREYFEQTGSPVFIHSEILEESLELRPYFGLSDEEYKLIDMFIQLGGETNSRGLILQACKHIAGMDVETIEPVRPRIEGLYHPKHPDILDLEDHLARMDPELKRMQVKCTYAINRIPK
;
A
#
# COMPACT_ATOMS: atom_id res chain seq x y z
N MET A 1 -5.59 8.71 14.23
CA MET A 1 -6.16 7.95 13.10
C MET A 1 -5.69 6.50 13.14
N LYS A 2 -6.60 5.54 13.16
CA LYS A 2 -6.32 4.09 13.14
C LYS A 2 -6.58 3.50 11.77
N ILE A 3 -5.57 2.90 11.16
CA ILE A 3 -5.67 2.24 9.86
C ILE A 3 -5.41 0.75 10.05
N VAL A 4 -6.26 -0.09 9.46
CA VAL A 4 -6.02 -1.53 9.35
C VAL A 4 -5.73 -1.86 7.90
N SER A 5 -4.57 -2.47 7.64
CA SER A 5 -4.19 -2.96 6.32
C SER A 5 -4.12 -4.48 6.32
N ILE A 6 -4.79 -5.09 5.34
CA ILE A 6 -4.85 -6.54 5.16
C ILE A 6 -4.39 -6.83 3.73
N GLY A 7 -3.25 -7.50 3.58
CA GLY A 7 -2.78 -8.03 2.30
C GLY A 7 -3.19 -9.48 2.13
N SER A 8 -3.63 -9.88 0.94
CA SER A 8 -3.86 -11.28 0.60
C SER A 8 -3.07 -11.65 -0.65
N GLY A 9 -2.25 -12.70 -0.57
CA GLY A 9 -1.50 -13.23 -1.71
C GLY A 9 -0.18 -12.53 -2.04
N THR A 10 0.14 -11.40 -1.40
CA THR A 10 1.43 -10.68 -1.56
C THR A 10 2.17 -10.41 -0.26
N GLY A 11 1.63 -10.87 0.88
CA GLY A 11 2.13 -10.54 2.20
C GLY A 11 1.79 -9.11 2.63
N GLY A 12 2.55 -8.59 3.61
CA GLY A 12 2.34 -7.24 4.13
C GLY A 12 2.82 -6.13 3.19
N ASN A 13 2.56 -4.87 3.56
CA ASN A 13 3.07 -3.69 2.85
C ASN A 13 4.10 -2.92 3.71
N PRO A 14 5.41 -3.25 3.63
CA PRO A 14 6.43 -2.62 4.46
C PRO A 14 6.57 -1.11 4.24
N SER A 15 6.27 -0.62 3.03
CA SER A 15 6.33 0.81 2.72
C SER A 15 5.24 1.58 3.46
N LEU A 16 4.03 1.01 3.56
CA LEU A 16 2.95 1.57 4.36
C LEU A 16 3.29 1.57 5.85
N SER A 17 3.87 0.48 6.36
CA SER A 17 4.31 0.41 7.75
C SER A 17 5.39 1.43 8.09
N ARG A 18 6.41 1.59 7.23
CA ARG A 18 7.45 2.61 7.41
C ARG A 18 6.86 4.02 7.35
N ALA A 19 5.96 4.28 6.40
CA ALA A 19 5.32 5.59 6.28
C ALA A 19 4.54 5.97 7.54
N ALA A 20 3.78 5.04 8.12
CA ALA A 20 3.04 5.28 9.36
C ALA A 20 3.98 5.62 10.54
N VAL A 21 5.07 4.86 10.71
CA VAL A 21 6.08 5.12 11.76
C VAL A 21 6.75 6.48 11.57
N THR A 22 7.12 6.82 10.33
CA THR A 22 7.74 8.12 10.03
C THR A 22 6.78 9.27 10.34
N LEU A 23 5.52 9.20 9.88
CA LEU A 23 4.50 10.22 10.14
C LEU A 23 4.22 10.37 11.64
N GLN A 24 4.20 9.27 12.39
CA GLN A 24 4.06 9.30 13.85
C GLN A 24 5.24 10.04 14.51
N SER A 25 6.47 9.82 14.05
CA SER A 25 7.65 10.53 14.57
C SER A 25 7.68 12.03 14.20
N GLU A 26 6.96 12.42 13.15
CA GLU A 26 6.74 13.81 12.74
C GLU A 26 5.56 14.47 13.49
N GLY A 27 4.92 13.75 14.42
CA GLY A 27 3.84 14.28 15.26
C GLY A 27 2.44 14.12 14.68
N ILE A 28 2.27 13.35 13.59
CA ILE A 28 0.96 13.04 13.05
C ILE A 28 0.41 11.82 13.79
N ASP A 29 -0.75 11.98 14.44
CA ASP A 29 -1.39 10.90 15.20
C ASP A 29 -1.98 9.83 14.27
N VAL A 30 -1.14 8.89 13.87
CA VAL A 30 -1.51 7.73 13.06
C VAL A 30 -1.00 6.43 13.69
N GLU A 31 -1.85 5.41 13.65
CA GLU A 31 -1.56 4.05 14.08
C GLU A 31 -1.95 3.10 12.94
N LEU A 32 -1.04 2.20 12.55
CA LEU A 32 -1.27 1.22 11.49
C LEU A 32 -1.13 -0.20 12.05
N PHE A 33 -2.16 -1.01 11.86
CA PHE A 33 -2.12 -2.45 12.09
C PHE A 33 -2.08 -3.18 10.75
N SER A 34 -1.05 -3.99 10.54
CA SER A 34 -0.86 -4.73 9.28
C SER A 34 -1.07 -6.23 9.51
N TYR A 35 -1.86 -6.85 8.64
CA TYR A 35 -2.17 -8.27 8.64
C TYR A 35 -1.99 -8.86 7.25
N THR A 36 -1.77 -10.16 7.20
CA THR A 36 -1.79 -10.93 5.96
C THR A 36 -2.89 -11.98 6.03
N SER A 37 -3.49 -12.33 4.89
CA SER A 37 -4.47 -13.41 4.84
C SER A 37 -3.85 -14.73 5.28
N GLU A 38 -2.57 -14.95 4.97
CA GLU A 38 -1.80 -16.12 5.39
C GLU A 38 -1.73 -16.26 6.91
N ASP A 39 -1.46 -15.17 7.63
CA ASP A 39 -1.41 -15.17 9.10
C ASP A 39 -2.79 -15.42 9.71
N VAL A 40 -3.81 -14.69 9.23
CA VAL A 40 -5.14 -14.74 9.85
C VAL A 40 -5.95 -15.96 9.43
N ASP A 41 -5.72 -16.53 8.24
CA ASP A 41 -6.32 -17.80 7.84
C ASP A 41 -5.69 -18.96 8.62
N GLY A 42 -4.38 -18.90 8.88
CA GLY A 42 -3.63 -19.91 9.61
C GLY A 42 -3.90 -19.96 11.12
N ASP A 43 -4.26 -18.82 11.73
CA ASP A 43 -4.50 -18.71 13.18
C ASP A 43 -5.78 -17.94 13.51
N GLU A 44 -6.68 -18.59 14.24
CA GLU A 44 -7.93 -17.97 14.70
C GLU A 44 -7.70 -16.87 15.73
N ARG A 45 -6.65 -16.94 16.56
CA ARG A 45 -6.35 -15.86 17.50
C ARG A 45 -5.94 -14.60 16.76
N SER A 46 -5.08 -14.73 15.76
CA SER A 46 -4.68 -13.64 14.87
C SER A 46 -5.88 -13.04 14.14
N PHE A 47 -6.81 -13.87 13.65
CA PHE A 47 -8.06 -13.38 13.06
C PHE A 47 -8.92 -12.59 14.05
N GLN A 48 -9.13 -13.09 15.28
CA GLN A 48 -9.90 -12.37 16.29
C GLN A 48 -9.23 -11.04 16.71
N GLN A 49 -7.89 -11.02 16.79
CA GLN A 49 -7.16 -9.79 17.07
C GLN A 49 -7.32 -8.76 15.93
N MET A 50 -7.20 -9.21 14.68
CA MET A 50 -7.46 -8.35 13.52
C MET A 50 -8.88 -7.79 13.57
N LEU A 51 -9.88 -8.61 13.88
CA LEU A 51 -11.28 -8.15 14.00
C LEU A 51 -11.47 -7.08 15.07
N ASN A 52 -10.73 -7.14 16.18
CA ASN A 52 -10.79 -6.09 17.20
C ASN A 52 -10.23 -4.77 16.67
N HIS A 53 -9.13 -4.79 15.92
CA HIS A 53 -8.61 -3.58 15.29
C HIS A 53 -9.53 -3.05 14.19
N VAL A 54 -10.15 -3.94 13.39
CA VAL A 54 -11.13 -3.55 12.35
C VAL A 54 -12.32 -2.80 12.96
N LYS A 55 -12.81 -3.21 14.13
CA LYS A 55 -13.91 -2.54 14.83
C LYS A 55 -13.57 -1.12 15.30
N GLU A 56 -12.30 -0.84 15.54
CA GLU A 56 -11.82 0.46 16.02
C GLU A 56 -11.15 1.30 14.91
N ALA A 57 -11.12 0.80 13.67
CA ALA A 57 -10.42 1.44 12.57
C ALA A 57 -11.19 2.65 12.04
N ASP A 58 -10.48 3.71 11.69
CA ASP A 58 -11.01 4.84 10.93
C ASP A 58 -11.00 4.53 9.42
N LEU A 59 -10.07 3.70 8.95
CA LEU A 59 -9.95 3.24 7.58
C LEU A 59 -9.47 1.78 7.54
N ILE A 60 -10.12 0.97 6.70
CA ILE A 60 -9.71 -0.40 6.43
C ILE A 60 -9.25 -0.51 4.98
N LEU A 61 -8.06 -1.05 4.76
CA LEU A 61 -7.47 -1.31 3.46
C LEU A 61 -7.35 -2.83 3.27
N LEU A 62 -8.00 -3.37 2.26
CA LEU A 62 -7.89 -4.78 1.89
C LEU A 62 -7.39 -4.90 0.46
N ILE A 63 -6.21 -5.50 0.29
CA ILE A 63 -5.59 -5.71 -1.02
C ILE A 63 -5.62 -7.20 -1.34
N LEU A 64 -6.43 -7.57 -2.33
CA LEU A 64 -6.66 -8.93 -2.77
C LEU A 64 -5.85 -9.22 -4.04
N HIS A 65 -4.66 -9.77 -3.88
CA HIS A 65 -3.94 -10.37 -5.01
C HIS A 65 -4.44 -11.79 -5.24
N GLY A 66 -4.78 -12.09 -6.49
CA GLY A 66 -5.45 -13.35 -6.85
C GLY A 66 -6.96 -13.40 -6.53
N GLY A 67 -7.52 -12.36 -5.92
CA GLY A 67 -8.95 -12.23 -5.65
C GLY A 67 -9.45 -12.85 -4.34
N ILE A 68 -10.77 -12.75 -4.11
CA ILE A 68 -11.45 -13.19 -2.88
C ILE A 68 -11.12 -14.65 -2.48
N PRO A 69 -11.05 -15.64 -3.39
CA PRO A 69 -10.82 -17.04 -3.01
C PRO A 69 -9.51 -17.31 -2.26
N TYR A 70 -8.52 -16.44 -2.37
CA TYR A 70 -7.24 -16.57 -1.64
C TYR A 70 -7.36 -16.24 -0.15
N PHE A 71 -8.39 -15.48 0.23
CA PHE A 71 -8.63 -15.11 1.63
C PHE A 71 -9.79 -15.94 2.19
N LYS A 72 -9.49 -17.09 2.80
CA LYS A 72 -10.48 -18.08 3.21
C LYS A 72 -11.47 -17.53 4.24
N LYS A 73 -11.03 -16.65 5.12
CA LYS A 73 -11.88 -15.99 6.12
C LYS A 73 -12.57 -14.72 5.63
N PHE A 74 -12.42 -14.34 4.36
CA PHE A 74 -13.10 -13.17 3.80
C PHE A 74 -14.62 -13.15 4.03
N PRO A 75 -15.39 -14.25 3.86
CA PRO A 75 -16.83 -14.22 4.15
C PRO A 75 -17.15 -13.77 5.58
N ARG A 76 -16.37 -14.24 6.56
CA ARG A 76 -16.52 -13.86 7.97
C ARG A 76 -16.09 -12.41 8.22
N LEU A 77 -15.08 -11.92 7.50
CA LEU A 77 -14.65 -10.54 7.59
C LEU A 77 -15.67 -9.58 6.96
N ARG A 78 -16.28 -9.97 5.84
CA ARG A 78 -17.31 -9.21 5.11
C ARG A 78 -18.51 -8.90 5.99
N GLU A 79 -18.93 -9.82 6.86
CA GLU A 79 -19.99 -9.57 7.84
C GLU A 79 -19.71 -8.35 8.73
N TYR A 80 -18.44 -8.05 9.02
CA TYR A 80 -18.05 -6.85 9.77
C TYR A 80 -18.04 -5.58 8.91
N PHE A 81 -17.67 -5.70 7.63
CA PHE A 81 -17.70 -4.56 6.70
C PHE A 81 -19.13 -4.05 6.49
N GLU A 82 -20.12 -4.94 6.57
CA GLU A 82 -21.54 -4.57 6.49
C GLU A 82 -22.05 -3.86 7.73
N GLN A 83 -21.35 -3.99 8.86
CA GLN A 83 -21.75 -3.45 10.15
C GLN A 83 -20.93 -2.23 10.58
N THR A 84 -19.75 -2.03 9.99
CA THR A 84 -18.88 -0.90 10.29
C THR A 84 -19.35 0.37 9.59
N GLY A 85 -19.18 1.51 10.26
CA GLY A 85 -19.37 2.82 9.64
C GLY A 85 -18.10 3.36 8.97
N SER A 86 -16.97 2.67 9.13
CA SER A 86 -15.68 3.11 8.62
C SER A 86 -15.51 2.77 7.13
N PRO A 87 -14.93 3.67 6.32
CA PRO A 87 -14.55 3.37 4.95
C PRO A 87 -13.71 2.08 4.84
N VAL A 88 -14.16 1.16 3.99
CA VAL A 88 -13.40 -0.06 3.65
C VAL A 88 -12.99 0.02 2.18
N PHE A 89 -11.73 0.33 1.93
CA PHE A 89 -11.16 0.28 0.60
C PHE A 89 -10.74 -1.15 0.28
N ILE A 90 -11.28 -1.71 -0.81
CA ILE A 90 -10.94 -3.06 -1.25
C ILE A 90 -10.45 -2.99 -2.70
N HIS A 91 -9.18 -3.33 -2.92
CA HIS A 91 -8.62 -3.49 -4.26
C HIS A 91 -8.46 -4.97 -4.58
N SER A 92 -9.06 -5.42 -5.67
CA SER A 92 -8.82 -6.74 -6.27
C SER A 92 -8.26 -6.59 -7.68
N GLU A 93 -7.33 -7.47 -8.03
CA GLU A 93 -6.85 -7.63 -9.41
C GLU A 93 -7.96 -8.12 -10.37
N ILE A 94 -9.09 -8.60 -9.83
CA ILE A 94 -10.29 -8.96 -10.57
C ILE A 94 -11.25 -7.76 -10.55
N LEU A 95 -11.51 -7.20 -11.73
CA LEU A 95 -12.31 -5.98 -11.88
C LEU A 95 -13.74 -6.15 -11.35
N GLU A 96 -14.36 -7.30 -11.61
CA GLU A 96 -15.72 -7.60 -11.17
C GLU A 96 -15.83 -7.60 -9.64
N GLU A 97 -14.82 -8.14 -8.94
CA GLU A 97 -14.77 -8.11 -7.47
C GLU A 97 -14.61 -6.68 -6.97
N SER A 98 -13.70 -5.90 -7.56
CA SER A 98 -13.51 -4.49 -7.19
C SER A 98 -14.79 -3.68 -7.37
N LEU A 99 -15.54 -3.92 -8.44
CA LEU A 99 -16.83 -3.26 -8.68
C LEU A 99 -17.92 -3.72 -7.69
N GLU A 100 -17.98 -5.02 -7.36
CA GLU A 100 -18.92 -5.55 -6.36
C GLU A 100 -18.65 -4.95 -4.97
N LEU A 101 -17.38 -4.79 -4.63
CA LEU A 101 -16.92 -4.40 -3.29
C LEU A 101 -16.78 -2.87 -3.11
N ARG A 102 -16.78 -2.10 -4.20
CA ARG A 102 -16.73 -0.63 -4.20
C ARG A 102 -17.68 0.05 -3.19
N PRO A 103 -18.92 -0.41 -2.97
CA PRO A 103 -19.84 0.22 -2.02
C PRO A 103 -19.32 0.26 -0.57
N TYR A 104 -18.45 -0.66 -0.15
CA TYR A 104 -17.93 -0.69 1.22
C TYR A 104 -17.01 0.50 1.55
N PHE A 105 -16.48 1.20 0.55
CA PHE A 105 -15.63 2.37 0.80
C PHE A 105 -16.44 3.58 1.27
N GLY A 106 -17.72 3.70 0.90
CA GLY A 106 -18.64 4.73 1.40
C GLY A 106 -18.34 6.18 0.98
N LEU A 107 -17.14 6.50 0.50
CA LEU A 107 -16.73 7.83 0.04
C LEU A 107 -16.84 7.99 -1.49
N SER A 108 -16.51 9.18 -2.00
CA SER A 108 -16.66 9.54 -3.43
C SER A 108 -15.79 8.69 -4.37
N ASP A 109 -16.15 8.67 -5.65
CA ASP A 109 -15.36 7.97 -6.67
C ASP A 109 -14.00 8.64 -6.89
N GLU A 110 -13.91 9.95 -6.69
CA GLU A 110 -12.67 10.71 -6.73
C GLU A 110 -11.72 10.26 -5.61
N GLU A 111 -12.22 10.15 -4.38
CA GLU A 111 -11.45 9.66 -3.23
C GLU A 111 -11.03 8.19 -3.43
N TYR A 112 -11.94 7.35 -3.96
CA TYR A 112 -11.62 5.95 -4.23
C TYR A 112 -10.49 5.83 -5.25
N LYS A 113 -10.59 6.54 -6.37
CA LYS A 113 -9.56 6.54 -7.42
C LYS A 113 -8.22 7.08 -6.92
N LEU A 114 -8.24 8.07 -6.03
CA LEU A 114 -7.03 8.63 -5.45
C LEU A 114 -6.31 7.59 -4.58
N ILE A 115 -7.02 6.92 -3.66
CA ILE A 115 -6.44 5.86 -2.82
C ILE A 115 -5.97 4.68 -3.69
N ASP A 116 -6.76 4.25 -4.66
CA ASP A 116 -6.39 3.20 -5.60
C ASP A 116 -5.10 3.55 -6.34
N MET A 117 -4.95 4.80 -6.79
CA MET A 117 -3.74 5.26 -7.46
C MET A 117 -2.50 5.19 -6.58
N PHE A 118 -2.59 5.56 -5.30
CA PHE A 118 -1.46 5.40 -4.37
C PHE A 118 -1.07 3.93 -4.18
N ILE A 119 -2.06 3.04 -4.08
CA ILE A 119 -1.84 1.60 -3.92
C ILE A 119 -1.18 1.02 -5.18
N GLN A 120 -1.73 1.31 -6.35
CA GLN A 120 -1.22 0.81 -7.63
C GLN A 120 0.19 1.31 -7.94
N LEU A 121 0.48 2.57 -7.63
CA LEU A 121 1.80 3.14 -7.84
C LEU A 121 2.80 2.63 -6.80
N GLY A 122 2.37 2.41 -5.56
CA GLY A 122 3.20 1.83 -4.50
C GLY A 122 4.48 2.64 -4.18
N GLY A 123 5.34 2.08 -3.34
CA GLY A 123 6.56 2.77 -2.88
C GLY A 123 6.31 3.74 -1.71
N GLU A 124 7.40 4.27 -1.15
CA GLU A 124 7.36 4.99 0.13
C GLU A 124 6.64 6.33 0.05
N THR A 125 6.92 7.13 -0.99
CA THR A 125 6.25 8.41 -1.23
C THR A 125 4.74 8.21 -1.36
N ASN A 126 4.30 7.23 -2.13
CA ASN A 126 2.86 6.98 -2.31
C ASN A 126 2.21 6.40 -1.05
N SER A 127 2.92 5.55 -0.31
CA SER A 127 2.43 5.02 0.97
C SER A 127 2.21 6.13 2.00
N ARG A 128 3.13 7.10 2.06
CA ARG A 128 2.99 8.31 2.87
C ARG A 128 1.80 9.16 2.39
N GLY A 129 1.67 9.32 1.08
CA GLY A 129 0.60 10.11 0.47
C GLY A 129 -0.78 9.55 0.77
N LEU A 130 -0.93 8.23 0.66
CA LEU A 130 -2.15 7.52 1.05
C LEU A 130 -2.55 7.85 2.48
N ILE A 131 -1.62 7.73 3.44
CA ILE A 131 -1.91 7.99 4.86
C ILE A 131 -2.29 9.47 5.06
N LEU A 132 -1.55 10.41 4.48
CA LEU A 132 -1.85 11.84 4.61
C LEU A 132 -3.22 12.22 4.03
N GLN A 133 -3.57 11.65 2.87
CA GLN A 133 -4.88 11.83 2.26
C GLN A 133 -5.98 11.26 3.16
N ALA A 134 -5.77 10.08 3.72
CA ALA A 134 -6.70 9.48 4.66
C ALA A 134 -6.85 10.33 5.95
N CYS A 135 -5.75 10.83 6.51
CA CYS A 135 -5.76 11.74 7.66
C CYS A 135 -6.59 12.99 7.39
N LYS A 136 -6.43 13.61 6.22
CA LYS A 136 -7.16 14.82 5.85
C LYS A 136 -8.63 14.57 5.56
N HIS A 137 -8.92 13.58 4.73
CA HIS A 137 -10.27 13.38 4.18
C HIS A 137 -11.17 12.53 5.07
N ILE A 138 -10.61 11.57 5.82
CA ILE A 138 -11.36 10.65 6.68
C ILE A 138 -11.34 11.13 8.12
N ALA A 139 -10.16 11.47 8.65
CA ALA A 139 -10.01 11.89 10.05
C ALA A 139 -10.14 13.42 10.26
N GLY A 140 -10.28 14.21 9.18
CA GLY A 140 -10.43 15.67 9.26
C GLY A 140 -9.21 16.40 9.81
N MET A 141 -8.02 15.80 9.74
CA MET A 141 -6.79 16.38 10.27
C MET A 141 -6.26 17.50 9.36
N ASP A 142 -5.73 18.55 9.98
CA ASP A 142 -5.06 19.63 9.26
C ASP A 142 -3.62 19.23 8.91
N VAL A 143 -3.47 18.50 7.81
CA VAL A 143 -2.18 18.03 7.29
C VAL A 143 -2.04 18.37 5.82
N GLU A 144 -0.79 18.66 5.42
CA GLU A 144 -0.47 18.86 4.01
C GLU A 144 -0.42 17.50 3.29
N THR A 145 -1.10 17.42 2.15
CA THR A 145 -1.20 16.20 1.35
C THR A 145 -0.21 16.24 0.19
N ILE A 146 0.15 15.06 -0.30
CA ILE A 146 0.96 14.92 -1.52
C ILE A 146 0.12 14.25 -2.61
N GLU A 147 0.47 14.53 -3.85
CA GLU A 147 -0.12 13.89 -5.03
C GLU A 147 0.55 12.54 -5.33
N PRO A 148 -0.14 11.58 -5.97
CA PRO A 148 0.45 10.33 -6.39
C PRO A 148 1.65 10.54 -7.34
N VAL A 149 2.76 9.89 -7.03
CA VAL A 149 4.00 9.97 -7.81
C VAL A 149 4.22 8.67 -8.54
N ARG A 150 4.36 8.71 -9.87
CA ARG A 150 4.72 7.52 -10.65
C ARG A 150 6.15 7.10 -10.31
N PRO A 151 6.38 5.88 -9.79
CA PRO A 151 7.74 5.39 -9.61
C PRO A 151 8.44 5.28 -10.95
N ARG A 152 9.76 5.42 -10.92
CA ARG A 152 10.57 5.15 -12.10
C ARG A 152 10.54 3.64 -12.39
N ILE A 153 10.29 3.30 -13.65
CA ILE A 153 10.21 1.91 -14.14
C ILE A 153 11.51 1.45 -14.82
N GLU A 154 12.44 2.37 -15.06
CA GLU A 154 13.75 2.13 -15.66
C GLU A 154 14.80 3.05 -15.04
N GLY A 155 16.06 2.61 -15.03
CA GLY A 155 17.19 3.37 -14.52
C GLY A 155 18.29 2.48 -13.94
N LEU A 156 19.40 3.11 -13.59
CA LEU A 156 20.48 2.46 -12.85
C LEU A 156 20.17 2.45 -11.36
N TYR A 157 20.40 1.31 -10.73
CA TYR A 157 20.41 1.20 -9.28
C TYR A 157 21.84 1.10 -8.78
N HIS A 158 22.24 2.00 -7.88
CA HIS A 158 23.52 1.92 -7.19
C HIS A 158 23.33 2.01 -5.67
N PRO A 159 23.69 0.97 -4.88
CA PRO A 159 23.42 0.94 -3.43
C PRO A 159 23.97 2.14 -2.64
N LYS A 160 25.07 2.74 -3.09
CA LYS A 160 25.69 3.91 -2.42
C LYS A 160 25.33 5.25 -3.06
N HIS A 161 24.65 5.23 -4.20
CA HIS A 161 24.28 6.42 -4.97
C HIS A 161 22.87 6.22 -5.55
N PRO A 162 21.85 6.14 -4.69
CA PRO A 162 20.48 5.86 -5.12
C PRO A 162 19.91 6.95 -6.04
N ASP A 163 20.46 8.16 -5.99
CA ASP A 163 20.02 9.30 -6.80
C ASP A 163 20.65 9.32 -8.21
N ILE A 164 21.64 8.47 -8.48
CA ILE A 164 22.26 8.36 -9.80
C ILE A 164 21.50 7.31 -10.61
N LEU A 165 20.68 7.80 -11.53
CA LEU A 165 19.64 7.00 -12.18
C LEU A 165 19.89 6.79 -13.67
N ASP A 166 20.78 7.56 -14.29
CA ASP A 166 21.17 7.38 -15.69
C ASP A 166 22.65 7.01 -15.84
N LEU A 167 22.96 6.46 -17.02
CA LEU A 167 24.29 5.95 -17.33
C LEU A 167 25.33 7.07 -17.45
N GLU A 168 24.93 8.26 -17.87
CA GLU A 168 25.85 9.36 -18.08
C GLU A 168 26.38 9.88 -16.74
N ASP A 169 25.49 10.17 -15.80
CA ASP A 169 25.82 10.56 -14.42
C ASP A 169 26.62 9.45 -13.72
N HIS A 170 26.27 8.19 -13.98
CA HIS A 170 27.01 7.06 -13.43
C HIS A 170 28.44 6.98 -13.95
N LEU A 171 28.63 7.12 -15.27
CA LEU A 171 29.94 7.05 -15.91
C LEU A 171 30.81 8.27 -15.60
N ALA A 172 30.22 9.46 -15.42
CA ALA A 172 30.92 10.68 -15.04
C ALA A 172 31.62 10.56 -13.67
N ARG A 173 31.06 9.73 -12.77
CA ARG A 173 31.65 9.44 -11.44
C ARG A 173 32.77 8.40 -11.49
N MET A 174 32.77 7.50 -12.47
CA MET A 174 33.71 6.38 -12.50
C MET A 174 35.10 6.82 -12.92
N ASP A 175 36.13 6.33 -12.22
CA ASP A 175 37.52 6.47 -12.63
C ASP A 175 37.69 5.89 -14.06
N PRO A 176 38.15 6.70 -15.03
CA PRO A 176 38.34 6.29 -16.42
C PRO A 176 39.21 5.05 -16.60
N GLU A 177 40.19 4.82 -15.71
CA GLU A 177 41.12 3.68 -15.80
C GLU A 177 40.57 2.39 -15.18
N LEU A 178 39.49 2.48 -14.38
CA LEU A 178 38.83 1.37 -13.70
C LEU A 178 37.43 1.06 -14.25
N LYS A 179 37.14 1.48 -15.50
CA LYS A 179 35.86 1.20 -16.20
C LYS A 179 35.68 -0.30 -16.49
N ARG A 180 35.41 -1.09 -15.45
CA ARG A 180 34.89 -2.45 -15.51
C ARG A 180 33.61 -2.48 -14.69
N MET A 181 32.48 -2.60 -15.38
CA MET A 181 31.17 -2.65 -14.74
C MET A 181 30.73 -4.12 -14.67
N GLN A 182 30.55 -4.65 -13.45
CA GLN A 182 29.74 -5.85 -13.27
C GLN A 182 28.29 -5.42 -13.14
N VAL A 183 27.56 -5.52 -14.25
CA VAL A 183 26.12 -5.27 -14.25
C VAL A 183 25.42 -6.56 -13.87
N LYS A 184 24.73 -6.56 -12.73
CA LYS A 184 23.76 -7.60 -12.43
C LYS A 184 22.41 -7.12 -12.94
N CYS A 185 22.04 -7.55 -14.15
CA CYS A 185 20.70 -7.26 -14.68
C CYS A 185 19.66 -8.03 -13.87
N THR A 186 18.75 -7.31 -13.22
CA THR A 186 17.53 -7.84 -12.63
C THR A 186 16.34 -7.27 -13.40
N TYR A 187 15.59 -8.12 -14.08
CA TYR A 187 14.33 -7.73 -14.72
C TYR A 187 13.20 -7.80 -13.69
N ALA A 188 12.54 -6.69 -13.43
CA ALA A 188 11.22 -6.68 -12.78
C ALA A 188 10.16 -6.66 -13.88
N ILE A 189 9.50 -7.81 -14.10
CA ILE A 189 8.42 -7.92 -15.08
C ILE A 189 7.12 -7.49 -14.39
N ASN A 190 6.79 -6.20 -14.42
CA ASN A 190 5.43 -5.76 -14.10
C ASN A 190 4.60 -5.79 -15.39
N ARG A 191 3.77 -6.84 -15.54
CA ARG A 191 2.73 -6.87 -16.58
C ARG A 191 1.62 -5.92 -16.18
N ILE A 192 1.59 -4.75 -16.81
CA ILE A 192 0.41 -3.88 -16.79
C ILE A 192 -0.59 -4.48 -17.81
N PRO A 193 -1.78 -4.95 -17.41
CA PRO A 193 -2.80 -5.36 -18.38
C PRO A 193 -3.21 -4.14 -19.24
N LYS A 194 -3.35 -4.38 -20.55
CA LYS A 194 -3.78 -3.38 -21.54
C LYS A 194 -5.27 -3.08 -21.43
#